data_AF-A0AB32UPF4-F1
#
_entry.id   AF-A0AB32UPF4-F1
#
_cell.length_a   1.000
_cell.length_b   1.000
_cell.length_c   1.000
_cell.angle_alpha   90.00
_cell.angle_beta   90.00
_cell.angle_gamma   90.00
#
_symmetry.space_group_name_H-M   'P 1'
#
loop_
_entity.id
_entity.type
_entity.pdbx_description
1 polymer ?
#
loop_
_entity_poly.entity_id
_entity_poly.type
_entity_poly.pdbx_seq_one_letter_code
_entity_poly.pdbx_strand_id
1 'polypeptide(L)'
;MAPPSFVSQEEFNVFHTIDRKLYTLLVINLWRDPVESMQVIALWLWLERVGFKNVVQKILSLPYILTNELADEAVTCLDVINNDQLASLSEGNDIPLMQSLIDRDLSLQFFNKHRLIATQGIARIVNEVCIRALRDIMQHAIERNATRSLADSQKVMSHSLQQPTVQPGLPQVGFGPGADVELPWTQESEVPPDDRTMFVTFSKGYPVHEWEVREFFTRAYGDCIESLHMQEVPPDEQSLFARIVFRSESAIEIILSGMSKAKFTINGKHVWARKFVPKRLKPSLPAAPPVNLPV
;
A
#
# COMPACT_ATOMS: atom_id res chain seq x y z
N MET A 1 -37.94 35.32 -22.60
CA MET A 1 -36.64 34.62 -22.64
C MET A 1 -36.39 34.11 -21.24
N ALA A 2 -36.51 32.80 -21.00
CA ALA A 2 -36.23 32.25 -19.68
C ALA A 2 -34.74 32.53 -19.35
N PRO A 3 -34.41 32.97 -18.13
CA PRO A 3 -33.01 33.17 -17.75
C PRO A 3 -32.26 31.83 -17.92
N PRO A 4 -30.98 31.85 -18.34
CA PRO A 4 -30.18 30.62 -18.35
C PRO A 4 -30.20 30.04 -16.94
N SER A 5 -30.69 28.81 -16.80
CA SER A 5 -30.68 28.10 -15.54
C SER A 5 -29.21 27.81 -15.18
N PHE A 6 -28.64 28.63 -14.31
CA PHE A 6 -27.31 28.38 -13.76
C PHE A 6 -27.43 27.19 -12.80
N VAL A 7 -26.81 26.07 -13.17
CA VAL A 7 -26.69 24.90 -12.27
C VAL A 7 -25.80 25.32 -11.11
N SER A 8 -26.32 25.23 -9.89
CA SER A 8 -25.56 25.53 -8.66
C SER A 8 -24.38 24.57 -8.47
N GLN A 9 -23.45 24.89 -7.58
CA GLN A 9 -22.32 23.99 -7.30
C GLN A 9 -22.80 22.71 -6.61
N GLU A 10 -23.80 22.81 -5.74
CA GLU A 10 -24.39 21.71 -5.00
C GLU A 10 -25.09 20.73 -5.93
N GLU A 11 -25.92 21.22 -6.85
CA GLU A 11 -26.58 20.38 -7.87
C GLU A 11 -25.56 19.69 -8.77
N PHE A 12 -24.50 20.41 -9.16
CA PHE A 12 -23.41 19.85 -9.96
C PHE A 12 -22.66 18.74 -9.21
N ASN A 13 -22.40 18.95 -7.91
CA ASN A 13 -21.76 17.95 -7.06
C ASN A 13 -22.64 16.72 -6.87
N VAL A 14 -23.95 16.91 -6.69
CA VAL A 14 -24.92 15.80 -6.57
C VAL A 14 -24.96 14.98 -7.86
N PHE A 15 -24.97 15.64 -9.02
CA PHE A 15 -24.92 14.95 -10.32
C PHE A 15 -23.65 14.09 -10.46
N HIS A 16 -22.50 14.59 -10.03
CA HIS A 16 -21.21 13.88 -10.08
C HIS A 16 -20.91 13.06 -8.82
N THR A 17 -21.92 12.62 -8.06
CA THR A 17 -21.70 11.92 -6.77
C THR A 17 -20.85 10.64 -6.91
N ILE A 18 -21.07 9.87 -7.97
CA ILE A 18 -20.33 8.61 -8.20
C ILE A 18 -18.85 8.93 -8.48
N ASP A 19 -18.59 9.88 -9.37
CA ASP A 19 -17.24 10.34 -9.72
C ASP A 19 -16.50 10.90 -8.51
N ARG A 20 -17.20 11.71 -7.69
CA ARG A 20 -16.69 12.27 -6.43
C ARG A 20 -16.35 11.20 -5.41
N LYS A 21 -17.16 10.13 -5.30
CA LYS A 21 -16.85 8.98 -4.43
C LYS A 21 -15.59 8.27 -4.88
N LEU A 22 -15.44 8.00 -6.17
CA LEU A 22 -14.25 7.34 -6.69
C LEU A 22 -13.00 8.22 -6.50
N TYR A 23 -13.12 9.53 -6.73
CA TYR A 23 -12.01 10.44 -6.55
C TYR A 23 -11.56 10.49 -5.09
N THR A 24 -12.54 10.59 -4.18
CA THR A 24 -12.30 10.54 -2.73
C THR A 24 -11.58 9.25 -2.35
N LEU A 25 -12.01 8.10 -2.89
CA LEU A 25 -11.34 6.83 -2.68
C LEU A 25 -9.87 6.89 -3.11
N LEU A 26 -9.57 7.42 -4.31
CA LEU A 26 -8.20 7.54 -4.81
C LEU A 26 -7.32 8.44 -3.93
N VAL A 27 -7.78 9.65 -3.62
CA VAL A 27 -6.92 10.67 -2.99
C VAL A 27 -6.95 10.64 -1.46
N ILE A 28 -8.07 10.25 -0.85
CA ILE A 28 -8.24 10.21 0.60
C ILE A 28 -7.92 8.81 1.15
N ASN A 29 -8.55 7.77 0.61
CA ASN A 29 -8.37 6.41 1.14
C ASN A 29 -7.08 5.76 0.63
N LEU A 30 -6.82 5.87 -0.66
CA LEU A 30 -5.62 5.33 -1.28
C LEU A 30 -4.44 6.29 -1.25
N TRP A 31 -4.60 7.57 -0.89
CA TRP A 31 -3.51 8.56 -0.82
C TRP A 31 -2.70 8.70 -2.13
N ARG A 32 -3.34 8.50 -3.28
CA ARG A 32 -2.69 8.79 -4.57
C ARG A 32 -2.52 10.30 -4.74
N ASP A 33 -1.57 10.68 -5.60
CA ASP A 33 -1.36 12.09 -5.92
C ASP A 33 -2.66 12.70 -6.46
N PRO A 34 -3.15 13.82 -5.91
CA PRO A 34 -4.42 14.39 -6.33
C PRO A 34 -4.44 14.82 -7.81
N VAL A 35 -3.33 15.34 -8.34
CA VAL A 35 -3.25 15.81 -9.73
C VAL A 35 -3.26 14.63 -10.70
N GLU A 36 -2.45 13.60 -10.43
CA GLU A 36 -2.44 12.36 -11.21
C GLU A 36 -3.81 11.65 -11.14
N SER A 37 -4.40 11.55 -9.95
CA SER A 37 -5.72 10.92 -9.75
C SER A 37 -6.83 11.62 -10.52
N MET A 38 -6.69 12.93 -10.75
CA MET A 38 -7.64 13.69 -11.57
C MET A 38 -7.56 13.25 -13.03
N GLN A 39 -6.35 13.02 -13.56
CA GLN A 39 -6.16 12.48 -14.91
C GLN A 39 -6.70 11.05 -15.02
N VAL A 40 -6.48 10.22 -13.99
CA VAL A 40 -7.00 8.85 -13.93
C VAL A 40 -8.53 8.82 -13.99
N ILE A 41 -9.23 9.66 -13.21
CA ILE A 41 -10.69 9.74 -13.32
C ILE A 41 -11.14 10.31 -14.66
N ALA A 42 -10.45 11.31 -15.19
CA ALA A 42 -10.78 11.87 -16.49
C ALA A 42 -10.64 10.81 -17.61
N LEU A 43 -9.66 9.92 -17.53
CA LEU A 43 -9.52 8.77 -18.43
C LEU A 43 -10.75 7.85 -18.34
N TRP A 44 -11.15 7.44 -17.13
CA TRP A 44 -12.28 6.52 -16.96
C TRP A 44 -13.61 7.12 -17.41
N LEU A 45 -13.85 8.41 -17.11
CA LEU A 45 -15.02 9.13 -17.62
C LEU A 45 -14.97 9.30 -19.14
N TRP A 46 -13.79 9.47 -19.72
CA TRP A 46 -13.63 9.53 -21.18
C TRP A 46 -13.99 8.18 -21.82
N LEU A 47 -13.54 7.07 -21.24
CA LEU A 47 -13.93 5.73 -21.70
C LEU A 47 -15.45 5.56 -21.69
N GLU A 48 -16.15 6.04 -20.66
CA GLU A 48 -17.61 6.03 -20.65
C GLU A 48 -18.24 6.83 -21.79
N ARG A 49 -17.68 7.99 -22.13
CA ARG A 49 -18.13 8.79 -23.27
C ARG A 49 -17.87 8.13 -24.63
N VAL A 50 -16.81 7.33 -24.74
CA VAL A 50 -16.46 6.59 -25.97
C VAL A 50 -17.35 5.36 -26.16
N GLY A 51 -17.93 4.83 -25.09
CA GLY A 51 -18.93 3.76 -25.14
C GLY A 51 -18.73 2.63 -24.13
N PHE A 52 -17.67 2.67 -23.32
CA PHE A 52 -17.42 1.67 -22.28
C PHE A 52 -18.33 1.90 -21.09
N LYS A 53 -19.32 1.03 -20.89
CA LYS A 53 -20.39 1.32 -19.93
C LYS A 53 -19.96 1.13 -18.48
N ASN A 54 -20.37 2.08 -17.62
CA ASN A 54 -20.31 1.99 -16.17
C ASN A 54 -18.90 1.71 -15.61
N VAL A 55 -17.86 2.26 -16.24
CA VAL A 55 -16.46 2.09 -15.80
C VAL A 55 -16.29 2.54 -14.35
N VAL A 56 -16.73 3.75 -14.01
CA VAL A 56 -16.57 4.32 -12.67
C VAL A 56 -17.30 3.48 -11.62
N GLN A 57 -18.53 3.07 -11.93
CA GLN A 57 -19.34 2.23 -11.04
C GLN A 57 -18.74 0.84 -10.84
N LYS A 58 -18.20 0.22 -11.91
CA LYS A 58 -17.50 -1.06 -11.83
C LYS A 58 -16.27 -0.96 -10.93
N ILE A 59 -15.46 0.08 -11.08
CA ILE A 59 -14.26 0.29 -10.26
C ILE A 59 -14.62 0.50 -8.79
N LEU A 60 -15.68 1.27 -8.50
CA LEU A 60 -16.17 1.46 -7.13
C LEU A 60 -16.67 0.18 -6.44
N SER A 61 -17.04 -0.84 -7.22
CA SER A 61 -17.47 -2.13 -6.66
C SER A 61 -16.30 -3.03 -6.24
N LEU A 62 -15.06 -2.62 -6.54
CA LEU A 62 -13.87 -3.42 -6.27
C LEU A 62 -13.28 -3.16 -4.88
N PRO A 63 -12.55 -4.14 -4.32
CA PRO A 63 -11.67 -3.92 -3.18
C PRO A 63 -10.62 -2.85 -3.48
N TYR A 64 -10.23 -2.09 -2.45
CA TYR A 64 -9.28 -0.98 -2.57
C TYR A 64 -7.96 -1.37 -3.24
N ILE A 65 -7.48 -2.60 -3.00
CA ILE A 65 -6.26 -3.13 -3.62
C ILE A 65 -6.41 -3.14 -5.15
N LEU A 66 -7.49 -3.72 -5.67
CA LEU A 66 -7.73 -3.77 -7.11
C LEU A 66 -7.97 -2.39 -7.70
N THR A 67 -8.63 -1.50 -6.96
CA THR A 67 -8.81 -0.10 -7.39
C THR A 67 -7.47 0.64 -7.50
N ASN A 68 -6.52 0.36 -6.61
CA ASN A 68 -5.19 0.94 -6.68
C ASN A 68 -4.39 0.41 -7.89
N GLU A 69 -4.39 -0.91 -8.11
CA GLU A 69 -3.70 -1.51 -9.25
C GLU A 69 -4.31 -1.03 -10.59
N LEU A 70 -5.65 -0.87 -10.65
CA LEU A 70 -6.31 -0.27 -11.82
C LEU A 70 -5.92 1.18 -12.07
N ALA A 71 -5.64 1.94 -11.01
CA ALA A 71 -5.14 3.30 -11.15
C ALA A 71 -3.69 3.29 -11.70
N ASP A 72 -2.85 2.32 -11.35
CA ASP A 72 -1.52 2.16 -11.94
C ASP A 72 -1.57 1.77 -13.43
N GLU A 73 -2.47 0.87 -13.81
CA GLU A 73 -2.74 0.55 -15.22
C GLU A 73 -3.28 1.77 -16.00
N ALA A 74 -4.13 2.57 -15.36
CA ALA A 74 -4.65 3.81 -15.95
C ALA A 74 -3.53 4.85 -16.18
N VAL A 75 -2.58 4.98 -15.24
CA VAL A 75 -1.39 5.83 -15.42
C VAL A 75 -0.55 5.32 -16.58
N THR A 76 -0.35 4.01 -16.71
CA THR A 76 0.35 3.41 -17.86
C THR A 76 -0.34 3.77 -19.19
N CYS A 77 -1.68 3.76 -19.22
CA CYS A 77 -2.45 4.20 -20.40
C CYS A 77 -2.24 5.69 -20.70
N LEU A 78 -2.26 6.54 -19.67
CA LEU A 78 -2.03 7.98 -19.79
C LEU A 78 -0.62 8.28 -20.31
N ASP A 79 0.39 7.55 -19.85
CA ASP A 79 1.75 7.68 -20.33
C ASP A 79 1.87 7.33 -21.81
N VAL A 80 1.19 6.28 -22.28
CA VAL A 80 1.11 5.95 -23.71
C VAL A 80 0.38 7.03 -24.51
N ILE A 81 -0.67 7.63 -23.95
CA ILE A 81 -1.40 8.72 -24.61
C ILE A 81 -0.51 9.98 -24.72
N ASN A 82 0.29 10.26 -23.72
CA ASN A 82 1.09 11.48 -23.69
C ASN A 82 2.45 11.34 -24.40
N ASN A 83 3.06 10.15 -24.37
CA ASN A 83 4.41 9.90 -24.89
C ASN A 83 4.41 9.04 -26.16
N ASP A 84 4.87 9.63 -27.27
CA ASP A 84 4.91 9.00 -28.60
C ASP A 84 5.88 7.80 -28.69
N GLN A 85 6.90 7.74 -27.81
CA GLN A 85 7.99 6.76 -27.90
C GLN A 85 7.75 5.47 -27.10
N LEU A 86 6.82 5.47 -26.14
CA LEU A 86 6.56 4.31 -25.25
C LEU A 86 5.76 3.21 -25.95
N ALA A 87 5.04 3.54 -27.01
CA ALA A 87 4.14 2.61 -27.68
C ALA A 87 4.87 1.53 -28.51
N SER A 88 6.15 1.70 -28.82
CA SER A 88 6.93 0.74 -29.63
C SER A 88 7.61 -0.37 -28.79
N LEU A 89 7.50 -0.32 -27.46
CA LEU A 89 8.24 -1.22 -26.54
C LEU A 89 7.37 -2.29 -25.87
N SER A 90 6.05 -2.23 -26.02
CA SER A 90 5.13 -3.14 -25.32
C SER A 90 4.51 -4.17 -26.27
N GLU A 91 5.11 -5.36 -26.30
CA GLU A 91 4.47 -6.59 -26.83
C GLU A 91 3.67 -7.34 -25.74
N GLY A 92 3.49 -6.72 -24.56
CA GLY A 92 2.95 -7.34 -23.35
C GLY A 92 1.51 -6.92 -23.02
N ASN A 93 0.85 -7.76 -22.21
CA ASN A 93 -0.46 -7.46 -21.65
C ASN A 93 -0.30 -6.58 -20.41
N ASP A 94 0.02 -5.30 -20.61
CA ASP A 94 0.42 -4.38 -19.53
C ASP A 94 -0.77 -3.78 -18.76
N ILE A 95 -2.00 -3.99 -19.23
CA ILE A 95 -3.23 -3.50 -18.59
C ILE A 95 -4.31 -4.58 -18.37
N PRO A 96 -3.96 -5.72 -17.74
CA PRO A 96 -4.83 -6.88 -17.61
C PRO A 96 -6.09 -6.61 -16.78
N LEU A 97 -6.04 -5.75 -15.76
CA LEU A 97 -7.21 -5.44 -14.93
C LEU A 97 -8.20 -4.57 -15.68
N MET A 98 -7.75 -3.52 -16.37
CA MET A 98 -8.61 -2.67 -17.20
C MET A 98 -9.27 -3.50 -18.31
N GLN A 99 -8.53 -4.42 -18.94
CA GLN A 99 -9.09 -5.38 -19.90
C GLN A 99 -10.16 -6.28 -19.30
N SER A 100 -9.90 -6.84 -18.12
CA SER A 100 -10.83 -7.78 -17.49
C SER A 100 -12.11 -7.09 -17.01
N LEU A 101 -12.01 -5.85 -16.53
CA LEU A 101 -13.09 -5.12 -15.89
C LEU A 101 -13.92 -4.30 -16.88
N ILE A 102 -13.25 -3.59 -17.79
CA ILE A 102 -13.88 -2.61 -18.67
C ILE A 102 -14.35 -3.34 -19.93
N ASP A 103 -13.38 -3.81 -20.73
CA ASP A 103 -13.62 -4.51 -21.99
C ASP A 103 -12.34 -5.24 -22.44
N ARG A 104 -12.50 -6.45 -23.00
CA ARG A 104 -11.38 -7.27 -23.46
C ARG A 104 -10.67 -6.68 -24.68
N ASP A 105 -11.35 -5.84 -25.45
CA ASP A 105 -10.78 -5.17 -26.62
C ASP A 105 -9.92 -3.96 -26.23
N LEU A 106 -9.97 -3.54 -24.97
CA LEU A 106 -9.13 -2.47 -24.45
C LEU A 106 -7.66 -2.93 -24.43
N SER A 107 -6.75 -2.15 -25.00
CA SER A 107 -5.32 -2.48 -25.02
C SER A 107 -4.48 -1.22 -25.07
N LEU A 108 -3.20 -1.29 -24.74
CA LEU A 108 -2.30 -0.16 -24.96
C LEU A 108 -2.24 0.25 -26.44
N GLN A 109 -2.38 -0.72 -27.36
CA GLN A 109 -2.51 -0.45 -28.80
C GLN A 109 -3.76 0.37 -29.13
N PHE A 110 -4.89 0.10 -28.46
CA PHE A 110 -6.10 0.91 -28.61
C PHE A 110 -5.83 2.37 -28.22
N PHE A 111 -5.19 2.61 -27.08
CA PHE A 111 -4.87 3.96 -26.63
C PHE A 111 -3.87 4.67 -27.55
N ASN A 112 -2.84 3.95 -28.02
CA ASN A 112 -1.89 4.49 -28.99
C ASN A 112 -2.57 4.88 -30.32
N LYS A 113 -3.41 4.00 -30.87
CA LYS A 113 -4.12 4.27 -32.14
C LYS A 113 -5.06 5.48 -32.03
N HIS A 114 -5.67 5.69 -30.88
CA HIS A 114 -6.65 6.77 -30.65
C HIS A 114 -6.09 7.94 -29.84
N ARG A 115 -4.76 8.06 -29.76
CA ARG A 115 -4.04 8.99 -28.89
C ARG A 115 -4.53 10.42 -28.94
N LEU A 116 -4.63 11.00 -30.14
CA LEU A 116 -5.07 12.40 -30.31
C LEU A 116 -6.50 12.64 -29.79
N ILE A 117 -7.41 11.70 -30.07
CA ILE A 117 -8.80 11.77 -29.61
C ILE A 117 -8.87 11.59 -28.09
N ALA A 118 -8.05 10.69 -27.54
CA ALA A 118 -7.93 10.47 -26.12
C ALA A 118 -7.40 11.70 -25.39
N THR A 119 -6.27 12.28 -25.83
CA THR A 119 -5.69 13.49 -25.24
C THR A 119 -6.71 14.63 -25.21
N GLN A 120 -7.39 14.90 -26.32
CA GLN A 120 -8.40 15.97 -26.39
C GLN A 120 -9.62 15.67 -25.52
N GLY A 121 -10.11 14.44 -25.54
CA GLY A 121 -11.27 14.02 -24.77
C GLY A 121 -11.03 14.08 -23.26
N ILE A 122 -9.87 13.61 -22.80
CA ILE A 122 -9.45 13.66 -21.39
C ILE A 122 -9.29 15.11 -20.95
N ALA A 123 -8.56 15.93 -21.71
CA ALA A 123 -8.38 17.35 -21.38
C ALA A 123 -9.73 18.09 -21.27
N ARG A 124 -10.68 17.78 -22.15
CA ARG A 124 -12.03 18.34 -22.08
C ARG A 124 -12.75 17.94 -20.80
N ILE A 125 -12.69 16.67 -20.40
CA ILE A 125 -13.30 16.20 -19.15
C ILE A 125 -12.66 16.84 -17.93
N VAL A 126 -11.33 16.97 -17.91
CA VAL A 126 -10.63 17.66 -16.82
C VAL A 126 -11.18 19.08 -16.64
N ASN A 127 -11.24 19.84 -17.73
CA ASN A 127 -11.62 21.25 -17.70
C ASN A 127 -13.12 21.48 -17.45
N GLU A 128 -13.99 20.69 -18.09
CA GLU A 128 -15.44 20.88 -17.98
C GLU A 128 -16.05 20.22 -16.74
N VAL A 129 -15.46 19.12 -16.27
CA VAL A 129 -16.03 18.28 -15.21
C VAL A 129 -15.12 18.26 -13.99
N CYS A 130 -13.91 17.68 -14.08
CA CYS A 130 -13.12 17.33 -12.91
C CYS A 130 -12.71 18.55 -12.08
N ILE A 131 -12.22 19.63 -12.71
CA ILE A 131 -11.81 20.85 -12.00
C ILE A 131 -12.98 21.43 -11.19
N ARG A 132 -14.22 21.38 -11.70
CA ARG A 132 -15.38 21.90 -10.98
C ARG A 132 -15.93 20.91 -9.95
N ALA A 133 -16.04 19.63 -10.33
CA ALA A 133 -16.67 18.59 -9.53
C ALA A 133 -15.79 18.09 -8.39
N LEU A 134 -14.46 18.21 -8.48
CA LEU A 134 -13.52 17.54 -7.58
C LEU A 134 -12.63 18.52 -6.79
N ARG A 135 -12.77 19.83 -7.02
CA ARG A 135 -11.91 20.88 -6.45
C ARG A 135 -11.76 20.81 -4.94
N ASP A 136 -12.88 20.71 -4.24
CA ASP A 136 -12.95 20.70 -2.78
C ASP A 136 -12.26 19.46 -2.21
N ILE A 137 -12.47 18.29 -2.84
CA ILE A 137 -11.82 17.04 -2.45
C ILE A 137 -10.32 17.10 -2.71
N MET A 138 -9.90 17.66 -3.86
CA MET A 138 -8.50 17.84 -4.21
C MET A 138 -7.79 18.76 -3.22
N GLN A 139 -8.38 19.91 -2.91
CA GLN A 139 -7.83 20.87 -1.95
C GLN A 139 -7.66 20.23 -0.57
N HIS A 140 -8.69 19.53 -0.10
CA HIS A 140 -8.64 18.80 1.17
C HIS A 140 -7.54 17.73 1.19
N ALA A 141 -7.37 16.99 0.08
CA ALA A 141 -6.31 15.98 -0.03
C ALA A 141 -4.91 16.62 0.03
N ILE A 142 -4.69 17.74 -0.68
CA ILE A 142 -3.40 18.47 -0.67
C ILE A 142 -3.07 18.98 0.73
N GLU A 143 -4.02 19.64 1.39
CA GLU A 143 -3.84 20.19 2.74
C GLU A 143 -3.51 19.10 3.77
N ARG A 144 -4.22 17.98 3.70
CA ARG A 144 -3.97 16.82 4.56
C ARG A 144 -2.59 16.20 4.28
N ASN A 145 -2.19 16.07 3.01
CA ASN A 145 -0.87 15.55 2.64
C ASN A 145 0.25 16.46 3.16
N ALA A 146 0.09 17.78 3.04
CA ALA A 146 1.05 18.75 3.56
C ALA A 146 1.16 18.68 5.10
N THR A 147 0.03 18.59 5.80
CA THR A 147 0.00 18.48 7.27
C THR A 147 0.73 17.24 7.76
N ARG A 148 0.56 16.10 7.09
CA ARG A 148 1.24 14.84 7.42
C ARG A 148 2.75 14.93 7.15
N SER A 149 3.15 15.49 6.01
CA SER A 149 4.57 15.68 5.67
C SER A 149 5.30 16.56 6.71
N LEU A 150 4.63 17.60 7.23
CA LEU A 150 5.16 18.45 8.30
C LEU A 150 5.31 17.67 9.63
N ALA A 151 4.33 16.85 9.99
CA ALA A 151 4.38 16.02 11.20
C ALA A 151 5.50 14.97 11.12
N ASP A 152 5.67 14.32 9.96
CA ASP A 152 6.74 13.35 9.72
C ASP A 152 8.12 14.04 9.80
N SER A 153 8.26 15.24 9.23
CA SER A 153 9.49 16.04 9.31
C SER A 153 9.85 16.46 10.74
N GLN A 154 8.85 16.81 11.57
CA GLN A 154 9.05 17.13 12.99
C GLN A 154 9.46 15.89 13.82
N LYS A 155 8.94 14.70 13.47
CA LYS A 155 9.30 13.43 14.12
C LYS A 155 10.73 13.00 13.81
N VAL A 156 11.22 13.24 12.59
CA VAL A 156 12.63 12.96 12.24
C VAL A 156 13.60 13.91 12.96
N MET A 157 13.23 15.19 13.13
CA MET A 157 14.09 16.19 13.79
C MET A 157 14.18 16.04 15.32
N SER A 158 13.18 15.39 15.94
CA SER A 158 13.18 15.10 17.39
C SER A 158 13.99 13.84 17.75
N HIS A 159 14.20 12.90 16.81
CA HIS A 159 15.10 11.77 17.01
C HIS A 159 16.61 12.12 16.92
N SER A 160 16.97 13.27 16.31
CA SER A 160 18.37 13.73 16.23
C SER A 160 18.95 14.33 17.52
N LEU A 161 18.18 14.42 18.61
CA LEU A 161 18.66 14.94 19.91
C LEU A 161 18.99 13.85 20.96
N GLN A 162 18.96 12.57 20.60
CA GLN A 162 19.36 11.48 21.49
C GLN A 162 20.56 10.72 20.91
N GLN A 163 21.73 11.34 20.98
CA GLN A 163 23.00 10.61 20.94
C GLN A 163 23.28 10.03 22.35
N PRO A 164 23.58 8.73 22.49
CA PRO A 164 24.02 8.17 23.78
C PRO A 164 25.45 8.64 24.07
N THR A 165 25.60 9.51 25.08
CA THR A 165 26.90 9.92 25.59
C THR A 165 27.54 8.74 26.34
N VAL A 166 28.66 8.24 25.84
CA VAL A 166 29.52 7.27 26.52
C VAL A 166 30.02 7.88 27.83
N GLN A 167 29.82 7.20 28.97
CA GLN A 167 30.58 7.47 30.19
C GLN A 167 31.21 6.17 30.74
N PRO A 168 32.49 6.20 31.16
CA PRO A 168 33.21 5.01 31.64
C PRO A 168 33.26 4.90 33.18
N GLY A 169 33.01 3.69 33.70
CA GLY A 169 33.72 3.06 34.82
C GLY A 169 33.29 3.34 36.27
N LEU A 170 32.75 2.31 36.96
CA LEU A 170 33.34 1.63 38.13
C LEU A 170 32.38 0.53 38.69
N PRO A 171 32.89 -0.57 39.28
CA PRO A 171 32.10 -1.75 39.67
C PRO A 171 31.66 -1.69 41.14
N GLN A 172 30.44 -2.15 41.45
CA GLN A 172 30.09 -2.46 42.83
C GLN A 172 29.17 -3.68 42.94
N VAL A 173 29.70 -4.70 43.62
CA VAL A 173 29.02 -5.92 44.05
C VAL A 173 28.29 -5.64 45.37
N GLY A 174 27.06 -6.13 45.52
CA GLY A 174 26.33 -6.10 46.79
C GLY A 174 25.07 -6.94 46.77
N PHE A 175 25.08 -8.05 47.53
CA PHE A 175 24.01 -9.01 47.74
C PHE A 175 22.93 -8.52 48.73
N GLY A 176 21.67 -8.94 48.56
CA GLY A 176 20.74 -9.20 49.69
C GLY A 176 19.23 -8.99 49.45
N PRO A 177 18.32 -9.76 50.09
CA PRO A 177 17.05 -10.25 49.50
C PRO A 177 15.75 -9.82 50.23
N GLY A 178 14.59 -9.96 49.56
CA GLY A 178 13.30 -10.20 50.25
C GLY A 178 12.02 -9.57 49.67
N ALA A 179 11.00 -10.42 49.50
CA ALA A 179 9.56 -10.17 49.65
C ALA A 179 8.77 -9.48 48.51
N ASP A 180 8.36 -10.29 47.54
CA ASP A 180 6.96 -10.74 47.36
C ASP A 180 5.86 -9.78 47.86
N VAL A 181 5.25 -9.03 46.94
CA VAL A 181 3.81 -8.72 46.99
C VAL A 181 3.26 -8.81 45.57
N GLU A 182 2.69 -9.97 45.26
CA GLU A 182 1.80 -10.17 44.12
C GLU A 182 0.54 -9.31 44.26
N LEU A 183 0.16 -8.61 43.19
CA LEU A 183 -1.24 -8.35 42.91
C LEU A 183 -1.56 -8.74 41.47
N PRO A 184 -2.70 -9.41 41.22
CA PRO A 184 -2.81 -10.30 40.08
C PRO A 184 -3.88 -9.87 39.05
N TRP A 185 -3.70 -10.40 37.84
CA TRP A 185 -4.61 -10.43 36.69
C TRP A 185 -4.76 -9.11 35.91
N THR A 186 -4.29 -9.02 34.67
CA THR A 186 -4.97 -9.67 33.55
C THR A 186 -3.97 -10.20 32.52
N GLN A 187 -3.97 -11.53 32.41
CA GLN A 187 -3.36 -12.29 31.34
C GLN A 187 -4.18 -12.02 30.07
N GLU A 188 -3.83 -10.97 29.33
CA GLU A 188 -4.15 -10.97 27.90
C GLU A 188 -3.30 -12.08 27.30
N SER A 189 -3.98 -13.05 26.70
CA SER A 189 -3.38 -14.18 26.02
C SER A 189 -2.52 -13.65 24.88
N GLU A 190 -1.26 -13.32 25.17
CA GLU A 190 -0.27 -12.91 24.18
C GLU A 190 -0.01 -14.12 23.29
N VAL A 191 -0.69 -14.16 22.16
CA VAL A 191 -0.39 -15.11 21.09
C VAL A 191 1.11 -14.99 20.80
N PRO A 192 1.88 -16.09 20.86
CA PRO A 192 3.32 -16.06 20.67
C PRO A 192 3.70 -15.25 19.40
N PRO A 193 4.73 -14.39 19.45
CA PRO A 193 5.11 -13.54 18.31
C PRO A 193 5.28 -14.32 17.00
N ASP A 194 5.65 -15.59 17.11
CA ASP A 194 5.83 -16.55 16.02
C ASP A 194 4.55 -16.74 15.17
N ASP A 195 3.37 -16.76 15.78
CA ASP A 195 2.09 -16.94 15.06
C ASP A 195 1.59 -15.63 14.43
N ARG A 196 2.11 -14.49 14.90
CA ARG A 196 1.83 -13.14 14.41
C ARG A 196 2.97 -12.54 13.57
N THR A 197 3.90 -13.38 13.09
CA THR A 197 5.02 -12.93 12.26
C THR A 197 4.80 -13.27 10.78
N MET A 198 5.07 -12.29 9.91
CA MET A 198 5.17 -12.48 8.46
C MET A 198 6.60 -12.27 8.00
N PHE A 199 7.01 -13.08 7.01
CA PHE A 199 8.28 -12.94 6.35
C PHE A 199 8.08 -12.32 4.98
N VAL A 200 8.84 -11.27 4.71
CA VAL A 200 8.74 -10.50 3.48
C VAL A 200 10.07 -10.56 2.75
N THR A 201 10.09 -10.88 1.46
CA THR A 201 11.29 -10.99 0.64
C THR A 201 11.28 -10.03 -0.54
N PHE A 202 12.45 -9.48 -0.84
CA PHE A 202 12.67 -8.46 -1.85
C PHE A 202 13.49 -9.02 -3.03
N SER A 203 13.25 -8.49 -4.22
CA SER A 203 14.03 -8.86 -5.41
C SER A 203 15.43 -8.25 -5.35
N LYS A 204 16.45 -9.04 -5.73
CA LYS A 204 17.84 -8.57 -5.80
C LYS A 204 17.98 -7.49 -6.88
N GLY A 205 18.66 -6.39 -6.57
CA GLY A 205 18.84 -5.25 -7.48
C GLY A 205 17.78 -4.15 -7.34
N TYR A 206 16.79 -4.35 -6.47
CA TYR A 206 15.74 -3.37 -6.17
C TYR A 206 15.65 -3.13 -4.66
N PRO A 207 16.50 -2.24 -4.09
CA PRO A 207 16.55 -2.00 -2.65
C PRO A 207 15.21 -1.53 -2.10
N VAL A 208 14.72 -2.21 -1.06
CA VAL A 208 13.50 -1.84 -0.33
C VAL A 208 13.92 -1.43 1.08
N HIS A 209 13.49 -0.26 1.53
CA HIS A 209 13.78 0.25 2.87
C HIS A 209 12.67 -0.10 3.87
N GLU A 210 13.01 -0.13 5.15
CA GLU A 210 12.04 -0.36 6.23
C GLU A 210 10.83 0.56 6.14
N TRP A 211 11.06 1.86 5.89
CA TRP A 211 9.99 2.85 5.84
C TRP A 211 9.00 2.56 4.71
N GLU A 212 9.46 2.07 3.55
CA GLU A 212 8.60 1.70 2.42
C GLU A 212 7.66 0.54 2.80
N VAL A 213 8.19 -0.44 3.51
CA VAL A 213 7.43 -1.61 3.96
C VAL A 213 6.45 -1.22 5.06
N ARG A 214 6.91 -0.47 6.06
CA ARG A 214 6.08 0.00 7.17
C ARG A 214 4.95 0.88 6.66
N GLU A 215 5.25 1.82 5.77
CA GLU A 215 4.26 2.69 5.15
C GLU A 215 3.24 1.88 4.37
N PHE A 216 3.66 0.94 3.52
CA PHE A 216 2.75 0.13 2.71
C PHE A 216 1.72 -0.63 3.58
N PHE A 217 2.18 -1.40 4.57
CA PHE A 217 1.29 -2.19 5.40
C PHE A 217 0.45 -1.33 6.34
N THR A 218 1.01 -0.27 6.92
CA THR A 218 0.24 0.66 7.76
C THR A 218 -0.82 1.42 6.95
N ARG A 219 -0.52 1.77 5.69
CA ARG A 219 -1.43 2.45 4.77
C ARG A 219 -2.56 1.55 4.28
N ALA A 220 -2.28 0.29 3.97
CA ALA A 220 -3.26 -0.64 3.43
C ALA A 220 -4.15 -1.30 4.50
N TYR A 221 -3.60 -1.56 5.70
CA TYR A 221 -4.25 -2.39 6.73
C TYR A 221 -4.36 -1.70 8.09
N GLY A 222 -4.06 -0.40 8.18
CA GLY A 222 -4.09 0.37 9.42
C GLY A 222 -2.88 0.12 10.33
N ASP A 223 -2.93 0.60 11.57
CA ASP A 223 -1.85 0.42 12.55
C ASP A 223 -1.81 -1.04 13.05
N CYS A 224 -1.36 -1.94 12.19
CA CYS A 224 -1.33 -3.38 12.41
C CYS A 224 0.07 -3.90 12.76
N ILE A 225 1.13 -3.12 12.52
CA ILE A 225 2.52 -3.52 12.75
C ILE A 225 2.94 -3.19 14.18
N GLU A 226 3.36 -4.21 14.92
CA GLU A 226 3.98 -4.07 16.24
C GLU A 226 5.48 -3.78 16.10
N SER A 227 6.18 -4.59 15.29
CA SER A 227 7.61 -4.38 14.99
C SER A 227 7.97 -4.83 13.59
N LEU A 228 9.01 -4.23 13.02
CA LEU A 228 9.54 -4.56 11.69
C LEU A 228 11.06 -4.59 11.78
N HIS A 229 11.66 -5.68 11.35
CA HIS A 229 13.11 -5.88 11.35
C HIS A 229 13.57 -6.24 9.94
N MET A 230 14.42 -5.39 9.35
CA MET A 230 15.08 -5.69 8.08
C MET A 230 16.22 -6.69 8.29
N GLN A 231 16.59 -7.43 7.25
CA GLN A 231 17.81 -8.23 7.26
C GLN A 231 19.02 -7.30 7.48
N GLU A 232 19.78 -7.56 8.54
CA GLU A 232 21.08 -6.92 8.78
C GLU A 232 22.06 -7.36 7.70
N VAL A 233 22.60 -6.38 6.99
CA VAL A 233 23.57 -6.56 5.91
C VAL A 233 24.64 -5.46 6.01
N PRO A 234 25.85 -5.69 5.48
CA PRO A 234 26.86 -4.64 5.33
C PRO A 234 26.31 -3.41 4.58
N PRO A 235 26.88 -2.20 4.77
CA PRO A 235 26.39 -0.97 4.15
C PRO A 235 26.35 -0.98 2.61
N ASP A 236 27.17 -1.82 2.00
CA ASP A 236 27.30 -2.02 0.55
C ASP A 236 26.39 -3.13 0.00
N GLU A 237 25.66 -3.83 0.87
CA GLU A 237 24.74 -4.90 0.51
C GLU A 237 23.27 -4.50 0.70
N GLN A 238 22.40 -5.12 -0.10
CA GLN A 238 20.96 -4.90 -0.03
C GLN A 238 20.31 -5.93 0.91
N SER A 239 19.43 -5.47 1.82
CA SER A 239 18.55 -6.38 2.56
C SER A 239 17.62 -7.13 1.59
N LEU A 240 17.59 -8.46 1.68
CA LEU A 240 16.76 -9.31 0.82
C LEU A 240 15.46 -9.76 1.49
N PHE A 241 15.32 -9.53 2.79
CA PHE A 241 14.09 -9.83 3.51
C PHE A 241 13.86 -8.92 4.72
N ALA A 242 12.64 -8.97 5.23
CA ALA A 242 12.23 -8.37 6.49
C ALA A 242 11.30 -9.33 7.27
N ARG A 243 11.32 -9.20 8.59
CA ARG A 243 10.39 -9.85 9.52
C ARG A 243 9.46 -8.79 10.08
N ILE A 244 8.15 -9.02 9.94
CA ILE A 244 7.12 -8.10 10.44
C ILE A 244 6.31 -8.84 11.49
N VAL A 245 6.23 -8.29 12.70
CA VAL A 245 5.35 -8.77 13.77
C VAL A 245 4.11 -7.89 13.78
N PHE A 246 2.94 -8.51 13.68
CA PHE A 246 1.66 -7.82 13.69
C PHE A 246 1.01 -7.86 15.06
N ARG A 247 0.22 -6.84 15.40
CA ARG A 247 -0.55 -6.76 16.66
C ARG A 247 -1.62 -7.85 16.79
N SER A 248 -2.05 -8.45 15.68
CA SER A 248 -3.06 -9.53 15.67
C SER A 248 -2.78 -10.54 14.56
N GLU A 249 -3.06 -11.82 14.81
CA GLU A 249 -2.97 -12.89 13.80
C GLU A 249 -3.99 -12.67 12.67
N SER A 250 -5.18 -12.14 12.98
CA SER A 250 -6.20 -11.83 11.98
C SER A 250 -5.72 -10.81 10.95
N ALA A 251 -4.75 -9.96 11.29
CA ALA A 251 -4.13 -9.06 10.33
C ALA A 251 -3.40 -9.84 9.24
N ILE A 252 -2.68 -10.91 9.59
CA ILE A 252 -1.99 -11.78 8.61
C ILE A 252 -3.00 -12.47 7.70
N GLU A 253 -4.10 -12.97 8.25
CA GLU A 253 -5.14 -13.63 7.46
C GLU A 253 -5.77 -12.68 6.44
N ILE A 254 -6.05 -11.44 6.85
CA ILE A 254 -6.57 -10.39 5.96
C ILE A 254 -5.54 -10.01 4.90
N ILE A 255 -4.28 -9.79 5.30
CA ILE A 255 -3.18 -9.40 4.40
C ILE A 255 -2.93 -10.48 3.35
N LEU A 256 -2.92 -11.75 3.75
CA LEU A 256 -2.71 -12.88 2.83
C LEU A 256 -4.02 -13.36 2.18
N SER A 257 -5.17 -12.78 2.52
CA SER A 257 -6.50 -13.21 2.03
C SER A 257 -6.74 -14.72 2.19
N GLY A 258 -6.32 -15.29 3.32
CA GLY A 258 -6.41 -16.72 3.61
C GLY A 258 -5.42 -17.63 2.84
N MET A 259 -4.52 -17.06 2.03
CA MET A 259 -3.48 -17.82 1.31
C MET A 259 -2.19 -17.95 2.13
N SER A 260 -1.29 -18.86 1.73
CA SER A 260 0.01 -19.05 2.39
C SER A 260 1.08 -18.04 1.97
N LYS A 261 0.88 -17.36 0.83
CA LYS A 261 1.76 -16.31 0.30
C LYS A 261 0.97 -15.27 -0.49
N ALA A 262 1.47 -14.04 -0.52
CA ALA A 262 0.96 -12.95 -1.34
C ALA A 262 2.11 -12.22 -2.04
N LYS A 263 1.84 -11.65 -3.22
CA LYS A 263 2.76 -10.76 -3.93
C LYS A 263 2.19 -9.34 -3.84
N PHE A 264 3.05 -8.41 -3.47
CA PHE A 264 2.75 -6.98 -3.38
C PHE A 264 3.68 -6.19 -4.29
N THR A 265 3.23 -5.00 -4.68
CA THR A 265 4.06 -4.00 -5.36
C THR A 265 4.23 -2.81 -4.42
N ILE A 266 5.45 -2.57 -3.94
CA ILE A 266 5.79 -1.45 -3.05
C ILE A 266 6.68 -0.50 -3.82
N ASN A 267 6.21 0.72 -4.10
CA ASN A 267 6.94 1.73 -4.90
C ASN A 267 7.49 1.17 -6.23
N GLY A 268 6.69 0.37 -6.94
CA GLY A 268 7.08 -0.28 -8.19
C GLY A 268 7.97 -1.53 -8.03
N LYS A 269 8.29 -1.94 -6.79
CA LYS A 269 9.17 -3.10 -6.50
C LYS A 269 8.33 -4.31 -6.10
N HIS A 270 8.66 -5.48 -6.62
CA HIS A 270 7.96 -6.71 -6.26
C HIS A 270 8.43 -7.28 -4.94
N VAL A 271 7.47 -7.48 -4.05
CA VAL A 271 7.67 -7.94 -2.68
C VAL A 271 6.81 -9.16 -2.45
N TRP A 272 7.40 -10.25 -1.96
CA TRP A 272 6.65 -11.47 -1.60
C TRP A 272 6.50 -11.54 -0.09
N ALA A 273 5.30 -11.83 0.39
CA ALA A 273 5.01 -12.02 1.79
C ALA A 273 4.46 -13.43 2.05
N ARG A 274 4.81 -14.01 3.20
CA ARG A 274 4.31 -15.31 3.65
C ARG A 274 4.28 -15.38 5.17
N LYS A 275 3.35 -16.15 5.75
CA LYS A 275 3.34 -16.41 7.20
C LYS A 275 4.67 -17.05 7.62
N PHE A 276 5.23 -16.61 8.74
CA PHE A 276 6.41 -17.24 9.31
C PHE A 276 6.06 -18.65 9.79
N VAL A 277 6.92 -19.62 9.49
CA VAL A 277 6.78 -20.99 9.98
C VAL A 277 7.99 -21.23 10.87
N PRO A 278 7.82 -21.29 12.21
CA PRO A 278 8.90 -21.67 13.10
C PRO A 278 9.48 -23.01 12.65
N LYS A 279 10.80 -23.08 12.49
CA LYS A 279 11.46 -24.38 12.33
C LYS A 279 11.20 -25.13 13.63
N ARG A 280 10.30 -26.13 13.61
CA ARG A 280 10.17 -27.06 14.74
C ARG A 280 11.56 -27.62 15.03
N LEU A 281 12.11 -27.33 16.21
CA LEU A 281 13.16 -28.18 16.76
C LEU A 281 12.57 -29.59 16.74
N LYS A 282 13.23 -30.51 16.04
CA LYS A 282 12.88 -31.93 16.12
C LYS A 282 12.75 -32.27 17.61
N PRO A 283 11.65 -32.90 18.07
CA PRO A 283 11.64 -33.48 19.39
C PRO A 283 12.88 -34.38 19.48
N SER A 284 13.82 -34.04 20.35
CA SER A 284 14.89 -34.96 20.69
C SER A 284 14.20 -36.24 21.15
N LEU A 285 14.43 -37.33 20.42
CA LEU A 285 14.00 -38.66 20.81
C LEU A 285 14.34 -38.85 22.30
N PRO A 286 13.44 -39.38 23.13
CA PRO A 286 13.79 -39.71 24.51
C PRO A 286 15.03 -40.60 24.47
N ALA A 287 16.05 -40.22 25.24
CA ALA A 287 17.30 -40.96 25.34
C ALA A 287 16.97 -42.43 25.60
N ALA A 288 17.54 -43.32 24.76
CA ALA A 288 17.38 -44.76 24.93
C ALA A 288 17.83 -45.13 26.37
N PRO A 289 17.08 -46.02 27.06
CA PRO A 289 17.49 -46.46 28.38
C PRO A 289 18.86 -47.15 28.30
N PRO A 290 19.71 -46.99 29.33
CA PRO A 290 21.04 -47.58 29.33
C PRO A 290 20.93 -49.10 29.24
N VAL A 291 21.62 -49.67 28.25
CA VAL A 291 21.79 -51.10 28.11
C VAL A 291 22.74 -51.56 29.21
N ASN A 292 22.18 -52.22 30.24
CA ASN A 292 22.98 -52.97 31.20
C ASN A 292 23.55 -54.21 30.49
N LEU A 293 24.89 -54.23 30.34
CA LEU A 293 25.62 -55.45 29.99
C LEU A 293 25.80 -56.29 31.26
N PRO A 294 25.45 -57.59 31.25
CA PRO A 294 25.80 -58.48 32.34
C PRO A 294 27.30 -58.78 32.32
N VAL A 295 27.90 -58.77 33.51
CA VAL A 295 29.25 -59.31 33.79
C VAL A 295 29.19 -60.83 33.86
#